data_AF-A0A5S5D3U3-F1
#
_entry.id   AF-A0A5S5D3U3-F1
#
_cell.length_a   1.000
_cell.length_b   1.000
_cell.length_c   1.000
_cell.angle_alpha   90.00
_cell.angle_beta   90.00
_cell.angle_gamma   90.00
#
_symmetry.space_group_name_H-M   'P 1'
#
loop_
_entity.id
_entity.type
_entity.pdbx_description
1 polymer ?
#
loop_
_entity_poly.entity_id
_entity_poly.type
_entity_poly.pdbx_seq_one_letter_code
_entity_poly.pdbx_strand_id
1 'polypeptide(L)'
;MSTRVRARRTVREGAAAAYGLAALGVVVAPALILDSTATGGGVAPSWQAWDLVAVSAVLGLGYGVVCYRRLRRQSTMTRSRPNVWIAAVHALVALALLSSVLLAVVLHQLGNMQAPLAGQEWSLLALWGGVQLLAIAAAEAVERGVFRWLTSPERRAAAGHGGRPVPARHYRRGP
;
A
#
# COMPACT_ATOMS: atom_id res chain seq x y z
N MET A 1 -31.05 5.50 -14.41
CA MET A 1 -29.91 5.64 -13.47
C MET A 1 -29.39 7.07 -13.57
N SER A 2 -29.44 7.84 -12.48
CA SER A 2 -29.18 9.30 -12.53
C SER A 2 -27.71 9.61 -12.85
N THR A 3 -27.46 10.67 -13.62
CA THR A 3 -26.13 11.15 -14.03
C THR A 3 -25.18 11.38 -12.85
N ARG A 4 -25.72 11.84 -11.70
CA ARG A 4 -24.97 12.05 -10.45
C ARG A 4 -24.44 10.75 -9.84
N VAL A 5 -25.16 9.64 -10.00
CA VAL A 5 -24.73 8.31 -9.50
C VAL A 5 -23.57 7.79 -10.34
N ARG A 6 -23.63 7.97 -11.67
CA ARG A 6 -22.56 7.58 -12.59
C ARG A 6 -21.27 8.37 -12.32
N ALA A 7 -21.37 9.70 -12.21
CA ALA A 7 -20.21 10.56 -11.91
C ALA A 7 -19.52 10.20 -10.59
N ARG A 8 -20.28 9.97 -9.51
CA ARG A 8 -19.72 9.56 -8.21
C ARG A 8 -19.01 8.20 -8.26
N ARG A 9 -19.52 7.27 -9.08
CA ARG A 9 -18.90 5.96 -9.26
C ARG A 9 -17.57 6.09 -10.02
N THR A 10 -17.55 6.86 -11.11
CA THR A 10 -16.34 7.10 -11.91
C THR A 10 -15.23 7.73 -11.07
N VAL A 11 -15.55 8.77 -10.28
CA VAL A 11 -14.57 9.41 -9.38
C VAL A 11 -13.99 8.43 -8.36
N ARG A 12 -14.83 7.56 -7.79
CA ARG A 12 -14.39 6.54 -6.81
C ARG A 12 -13.49 5.48 -7.45
N GLU A 13 -13.87 4.99 -8.63
CA GLU A 13 -13.09 4.01 -9.37
C GLU A 13 -11.75 4.61 -9.82
N GLY A 14 -11.75 5.86 -10.27
CA GLY A 14 -10.52 6.61 -10.59
C GLY A 14 -9.61 6.82 -9.39
N ALA A 15 -10.16 7.19 -8.23
CA ALA A 15 -9.37 7.37 -7.01
C ALA A 15 -8.76 6.06 -6.49
N ALA A 16 -9.50 4.94 -6.60
CA ALA A 16 -8.96 3.62 -6.29
C ALA A 16 -7.88 3.19 -7.28
N ALA A 17 -8.04 3.49 -8.57
CA ALA A 17 -7.03 3.22 -9.58
C ALA A 17 -5.76 4.04 -9.31
N ALA A 18 -5.90 5.33 -9.03
CA ALA A 18 -4.78 6.20 -8.66
C ALA A 18 -4.04 5.69 -7.41
N TYR A 19 -4.76 5.23 -6.39
CA TYR A 19 -4.16 4.63 -5.20
C TYR A 19 -3.36 3.35 -5.53
N GLY A 20 -3.93 2.46 -6.34
CA GLY A 20 -3.24 1.25 -6.81
C GLY A 20 -1.99 1.56 -7.63
N LEU A 21 -2.08 2.54 -8.54
CA LEU A 21 -0.96 3.01 -9.35
C LEU A 21 0.13 3.67 -8.51
N ALA A 22 -0.23 4.45 -7.50
CA ALA A 22 0.74 5.03 -6.56
C ALA A 22 1.49 3.94 -5.79
N ALA A 23 0.78 2.92 -5.30
CA ALA A 23 1.40 1.78 -4.62
C ALA A 23 2.36 1.02 -5.55
N LEU A 24 1.96 0.77 -6.80
CA LEU A 24 2.83 0.18 -7.82
C LEU A 24 4.09 1.03 -8.04
N GLY A 25 3.91 2.34 -8.23
CA GLY A 25 5.03 3.26 -8.47
C GLY A 25 6.04 3.25 -7.33
N VAL A 26 5.57 3.22 -6.08
CA VAL A 26 6.43 3.16 -4.88
C VAL A 26 7.25 1.86 -4.80
N VAL A 27 6.69 0.74 -5.25
CA VAL A 27 7.37 -0.57 -5.27
C VAL A 27 8.39 -0.67 -6.41
N VAL A 28 8.07 -0.08 -7.57
CA VAL A 28 8.91 -0.12 -8.77
C VAL A 28 10.05 0.92 -8.74
N ALA A 29 9.84 2.07 -8.09
CA ALA A 29 10.78 3.19 -8.09
C ALA A 29 12.22 2.82 -7.70
N PRO A 30 12.50 2.03 -6.64
CA PRO A 30 13.88 1.65 -6.30
C PRO A 30 14.60 0.89 -7.42
N ALA A 31 13.90 0.01 -8.15
CA ALA A 31 14.49 -0.75 -9.25
C ALA A 31 14.86 0.17 -10.42
N LEU A 32 13.99 1.13 -10.73
CA LEU A 32 14.26 2.15 -11.77
C LEU A 32 15.44 3.06 -11.39
N ILE A 33 15.55 3.42 -10.10
CA ILE A 33 16.68 4.21 -9.61
C ILE A 33 17.99 3.43 -9.81
N LEU A 34 18.04 2.14 -9.45
CA LEU A 34 19.23 1.31 -9.66
C LEU A 34 19.57 1.09 -11.14
N ASP A 35 18.58 0.89 -12.00
CA ASP A 35 18.79 0.76 -13.45
C ASP A 35 19.39 2.05 -14.06
N SER A 36 18.86 3.21 -13.64
CA SER A 36 19.34 4.51 -14.09
C SER A 36 20.78 4.82 -13.65
N THR A 37 21.23 4.28 -12.52
CA THR A 37 22.61 4.46 -12.04
C THR A 37 23.57 3.42 -12.63
N ALA A 38 23.09 2.22 -12.95
CA ALA A 38 23.88 1.18 -13.62
C ALA A 38 24.28 1.58 -15.06
N THR A 39 23.36 2.20 -15.79
CA THR A 39 23.60 2.69 -17.17
C THR A 39 24.56 3.87 -17.26
N GLY A 40 24.72 4.65 -16.17
CA GLY A 40 25.67 5.77 -16.10
C GLY A 40 27.03 5.47 -15.46
N GLY A 41 27.18 4.38 -14.71
CA GLY A 41 28.34 4.18 -13.81
C GLY A 41 28.95 2.77 -13.76
N GLY A 42 28.44 1.77 -14.49
CA GLY A 42 29.09 0.45 -14.60
C GLY A 42 28.98 -0.47 -13.38
N VAL A 43 28.03 -0.23 -12.47
CA VAL A 43 27.95 -0.90 -11.16
C VAL A 43 27.31 -2.30 -11.21
N ALA A 44 26.61 -2.67 -12.29
CA ALA A 44 26.05 -4.01 -12.48
C ALA A 44 25.93 -4.40 -13.97
N PRO A 45 26.07 -5.69 -14.33
CA PRO A 45 25.76 -6.18 -15.67
C PRO A 45 24.30 -5.85 -16.05
N SER A 46 24.08 -5.29 -17.23
CA SER A 46 22.79 -4.76 -17.68
C SER A 46 21.60 -5.73 -17.63
N TRP A 47 21.84 -7.05 -17.68
CA TRP A 47 20.78 -8.06 -17.60
C TRP A 47 20.22 -8.23 -16.17
N GLN A 48 21.03 -8.02 -15.12
CA GLN A 48 20.55 -8.10 -13.73
C GLN A 48 19.63 -6.93 -13.35
N ALA A 49 19.81 -5.76 -13.96
CA ALA A 49 18.96 -4.59 -13.72
C ALA A 49 17.52 -4.85 -14.22
N TRP A 50 17.37 -5.50 -15.37
CA TRP A 50 16.06 -5.86 -15.92
C TRP A 50 15.32 -6.89 -15.05
N ASP A 51 16.02 -7.85 -14.46
CA ASP A 51 15.40 -8.84 -13.57
C ASP A 51 14.86 -8.18 -12.28
N LEU A 52 15.59 -7.22 -11.71
CA LEU A 52 15.15 -6.45 -10.55
C LEU A 52 13.89 -5.63 -10.86
N VAL A 53 13.87 -4.98 -12.03
CA VAL A 53 12.69 -4.25 -12.53
C VAL A 53 11.52 -5.19 -12.76
N ALA A 54 11.74 -6.35 -13.37
CA ALA A 54 10.71 -7.35 -13.62
C ALA A 54 10.09 -7.87 -12.31
N VAL A 55 10.92 -8.22 -11.32
CA VAL A 55 10.46 -8.65 -9.98
C VAL A 55 9.64 -7.55 -9.31
N SER A 56 10.14 -6.30 -9.31
CA SER A 56 9.43 -5.17 -8.74
C SER A 56 8.11 -4.87 -9.47
N ALA A 57 8.06 -5.02 -10.79
CA ALA A 57 6.85 -4.84 -11.56
C ALA A 57 5.79 -5.90 -11.22
N VAL A 58 6.19 -7.18 -11.10
CA VAL A 58 5.27 -8.26 -10.71
C VAL A 58 4.72 -8.02 -9.30
N LEU A 59 5.59 -7.73 -8.33
CA LEU A 59 5.17 -7.46 -6.95
C LEU A 59 4.33 -6.18 -6.84
N GLY A 60 4.74 -5.11 -7.53
CA GLY A 60 4.05 -3.83 -7.57
C GLY A 60 2.68 -3.92 -8.21
N LEU A 61 2.53 -4.69 -9.30
CA LEU A 61 1.23 -4.96 -9.94
C LEU A 61 0.32 -5.75 -9.01
N GLY A 62 0.82 -6.84 -8.42
CA GLY A 62 0.06 -7.64 -7.47
C GLY A 62 -0.45 -6.79 -6.32
N TYR A 63 0.43 -5.99 -5.72
CA TYR A 63 0.07 -5.12 -4.60
C TYR A 63 -0.84 -3.95 -5.01
N GLY A 64 -0.61 -3.33 -6.16
CA GLY A 64 -1.47 -2.29 -6.71
C GLY A 64 -2.91 -2.77 -6.92
N VAL A 65 -3.08 -4.01 -7.40
CA VAL A 65 -4.39 -4.66 -7.52
C VAL A 65 -5.04 -4.90 -6.16
N VAL A 66 -4.28 -5.34 -5.14
CA VAL A 66 -4.80 -5.48 -3.76
C VAL A 66 -5.31 -4.16 -3.22
N CYS A 67 -4.50 -3.10 -3.34
CA CYS A 67 -4.83 -1.73 -2.96
C CYS A 67 -6.09 -1.21 -3.66
N TYR A 68 -6.19 -1.40 -4.98
CA TYR A 68 -7.38 -1.04 -5.77
C TYR A 68 -8.64 -1.77 -5.28
N ARG A 69 -8.57 -3.11 -5.17
CA ARG A 69 -9.73 -3.93 -4.78
C ARG A 69 -10.18 -3.61 -3.35
N ARG A 70 -9.22 -3.37 -2.44
CA ARG A 70 -9.51 -3.00 -1.06
C ARG A 70 -10.24 -1.67 -0.98
N LEU A 71 -9.69 -0.61 -1.59
CA LEU A 71 -10.30 0.72 -1.53
C LEU A 71 -11.69 0.72 -2.16
N ARG A 72 -11.88 -0.03 -3.25
CA ARG A 72 -13.18 -0.23 -3.90
C ARG A 72 -14.20 -0.92 -2.98
N ARG A 73 -13.80 -1.97 -2.25
CA ARG A 73 -14.66 -2.66 -1.28
C ARG A 73 -14.99 -1.77 -0.07
N GLN A 74 -13.98 -1.18 0.57
CA GLN A 74 -14.15 -0.34 1.76
C GLN A 74 -14.99 0.91 1.48
N SER A 75 -14.82 1.54 0.30
CA SER A 75 -15.64 2.71 -0.10
C SER A 75 -17.11 2.40 -0.38
N THR A 76 -17.44 1.12 -0.55
CA THR A 76 -18.81 0.63 -0.74
C THR A 76 -19.45 0.20 0.58
N MET A 77 -18.67 -0.43 1.48
CA MET A 77 -19.18 -1.00 2.73
C MET A 77 -19.16 -0.04 3.93
N THR A 78 -18.24 0.93 3.97
CA THR A 78 -18.01 1.75 5.16
C THR A 78 -18.73 3.10 5.10
N ARG A 79 -19.43 3.48 6.18
CA ARG A 79 -20.12 4.78 6.32
C ARG A 79 -19.13 5.94 6.50
N SER A 80 -17.97 5.69 7.12
CA SER A 80 -16.87 6.65 7.31
C SER A 80 -15.82 6.57 6.19
N ARG A 81 -16.09 7.27 5.09
CA ARG A 81 -15.16 7.44 3.96
C ARG A 81 -13.81 8.10 4.31
N PRO A 82 -13.73 9.13 5.19
CA PRO A 82 -12.44 9.77 5.48
C PRO A 82 -11.48 8.83 6.21
N ASN A 83 -11.97 7.96 7.10
CA ASN A 83 -11.11 7.02 7.84
C ASN A 83 -10.40 6.02 6.92
N VAL A 84 -11.07 5.60 5.84
CA VAL A 84 -10.49 4.73 4.82
C VAL A 84 -9.31 5.41 4.13
N TRP A 85 -9.48 6.68 3.74
CA TRP A 85 -8.43 7.45 3.07
C TRP A 85 -7.24 7.76 3.99
N ILE A 86 -7.51 8.08 5.26
CA ILE A 86 -6.44 8.30 6.25
C ILE A 86 -5.59 7.03 6.40
N ALA A 87 -6.21 5.87 6.57
CA ALA A 87 -5.48 4.60 6.64
C ALA A 87 -4.70 4.29 5.36
N ALA A 88 -5.31 4.52 4.19
CA ALA A 88 -4.67 4.32 2.90
C ALA A 88 -3.43 5.19 2.70
N VAL A 89 -3.49 6.47 3.08
CA VAL A 89 -2.36 7.42 3.01
C VAL A 89 -1.24 7.01 3.97
N HIS A 90 -1.55 6.64 5.21
CA HIS A 90 -0.54 6.17 6.17
C HIS A 90 0.17 4.91 5.67
N ALA A 91 -0.58 3.99 5.04
CA ALA A 91 0.00 2.80 4.44
C ALA A 91 0.93 3.12 3.27
N LEU A 92 0.58 4.09 2.42
CA LEU A 92 1.46 4.57 1.35
C LEU A 92 2.73 5.22 1.88
N VAL A 93 2.61 6.05 2.92
CA VAL A 93 3.77 6.67 3.56
C VAL A 93 4.69 5.61 4.15
N ALA A 94 4.14 4.64 4.89
CA ALA A 94 4.91 3.53 5.44
C ALA A 94 5.60 2.73 4.33
N LEU A 95 4.89 2.42 3.24
CA LEU A 95 5.45 1.73 2.09
C LEU A 95 6.58 2.53 1.46
N ALA A 96 6.41 3.84 1.25
CA ALA A 96 7.43 4.70 0.66
C ALA A 96 8.69 4.75 1.52
N LEU A 97 8.53 4.91 2.84
CA LEU A 97 9.66 4.92 3.78
C LEU A 97 10.39 3.57 3.78
N LEU A 98 9.67 2.45 3.81
CA LEU A 98 10.27 1.12 3.79
C LEU A 98 10.92 0.80 2.43
N SER A 99 10.36 1.29 1.33
CA SER A 99 10.94 1.17 -0.01
C SER A 99 12.29 1.92 -0.11
N SER A 100 12.40 3.09 0.53
CA SER A 100 13.69 3.80 0.64
C SER A 100 14.71 3.03 1.50
N VAL A 101 14.27 2.45 2.62
CA VAL A 101 15.14 1.60 3.46
C VAL A 101 15.60 0.37 2.69
N LEU A 102 14.72 -0.23 1.87
CA LEU A 102 15.05 -1.35 1.00
C LEU A 102 16.20 -1.01 0.06
N LEU A 103 16.13 0.15 -0.60
CA LEU A 103 17.21 0.63 -1.47
C LEU A 103 18.53 0.75 -0.69
N ALA A 104 18.49 1.33 0.52
CA ALA A 104 19.67 1.45 1.37
C ALA A 104 20.27 0.10 1.80
N VAL A 105 19.43 -0.87 2.18
CA VAL A 105 19.86 -2.23 2.53
C VAL A 105 20.53 -2.92 1.35
N VAL A 106 19.95 -2.79 0.15
CA VAL A 106 20.48 -3.43 -1.06
C VAL A 106 21.81 -2.81 -1.46
N LEU A 107 21.92 -1.49 -1.44
CA LEU A 107 23.19 -0.79 -1.69
C LEU A 107 24.26 -1.16 -0.65
N HIS A 108 23.89 -1.29 0.63
CA HIS A 108 24.80 -1.73 1.68
C HIS A 108 25.30 -3.17 1.44
N GLN A 109 24.41 -4.08 1.07
CA GLN A 109 24.78 -5.48 0.79
C GLN A 109 25.64 -5.61 -0.46
N LEU A 110 25.33 -4.85 -1.53
CA LEU A 110 26.20 -4.75 -2.71
C LEU A 110 27.60 -4.25 -2.35
N GLY A 111 27.72 -3.25 -1.46
CA GLY A 111 29.00 -2.77 -0.97
C GLY A 111 29.80 -3.80 -0.16
N ASN A 112 29.11 -4.70 0.55
CA ASN A 112 29.75 -5.76 1.34
C ASN A 112 30.12 -7.01 0.50
N MET A 113 29.53 -7.19 -0.69
CA MET A 113 29.84 -8.29 -1.60
C MET A 113 31.07 -7.96 -2.46
N GLN A 114 32.26 -7.89 -1.85
CA GLN A 114 33.54 -7.64 -2.54
C GLN A 114 34.11 -8.85 -3.34
N ALA A 115 33.33 -9.89 -3.61
CA ALA A 115 33.76 -11.08 -4.36
C ALA A 115 32.89 -11.28 -5.62
N PRO A 116 33.39 -11.93 -6.70
CA PRO A 116 32.73 -11.91 -8.00
C PRO A 116 31.32 -12.49 -7.88
N LEU A 117 30.29 -11.73 -8.26
CA LEU A 117 28.88 -12.15 -8.27
C LEU A 117 28.58 -13.36 -9.21
N ALA A 118 29.60 -13.99 -9.77
CA ALA A 118 29.48 -15.17 -10.60
C ALA A 118 28.87 -16.33 -9.77
N GLY A 119 27.58 -16.59 -9.98
CA GLY A 119 26.83 -17.68 -9.33
C GLY A 119 25.90 -17.29 -8.16
N GLN A 120 25.81 -16.00 -7.78
CA GLN A 120 24.93 -15.54 -6.67
C GLN A 120 23.71 -14.71 -7.13
N GLU A 121 23.40 -14.73 -8.42
CA GLU A 121 22.32 -13.96 -9.06
C GLU A 121 20.96 -14.18 -8.38
N TRP A 122 20.65 -15.44 -8.06
CA TRP A 122 19.43 -15.83 -7.38
C TRP A 122 19.34 -15.29 -5.95
N SER A 123 20.46 -15.15 -5.25
CA SER A 123 20.49 -14.62 -3.88
C SER A 123 20.14 -13.13 -3.85
N LEU A 124 20.62 -12.37 -4.84
CA LEU A 124 20.28 -10.95 -4.98
C LEU A 124 18.79 -10.76 -5.29
N LEU A 125 18.25 -11.55 -6.23
CA LEU A 125 16.82 -11.50 -6.56
C LEU A 125 15.93 -11.93 -5.39
N ALA A 126 16.32 -12.98 -4.67
CA ALA A 126 15.60 -13.44 -3.49
C ALA A 126 15.62 -12.39 -2.36
N LEU A 127 16.77 -11.76 -2.12
CA LEU A 127 16.88 -10.65 -1.16
C LEU A 127 16.01 -9.46 -1.60
N TRP A 128 16.13 -9.04 -2.86
CA TRP A 128 15.36 -7.92 -3.42
C TRP A 128 13.86 -8.13 -3.30
N GLY A 129 13.36 -9.28 -3.76
CA GLY A 129 11.97 -9.67 -3.64
C GLY A 129 11.52 -9.81 -2.18
N GLY A 130 12.36 -10.40 -1.33
CA GLY A 130 12.10 -10.61 0.09
C GLY A 130 11.89 -9.30 0.86
N VAL A 131 12.76 -8.30 0.66
CA VAL A 131 12.62 -7.00 1.33
C VAL A 131 11.39 -6.24 0.80
N GLN A 132 11.06 -6.37 -0.49
CA GLN A 132 9.84 -5.77 -1.05
C GLN A 132 8.58 -6.37 -0.44
N LEU A 133 8.53 -7.71 -0.33
CA LEU A 133 7.44 -8.41 0.32
C LEU A 133 7.29 -8.00 1.78
N LEU A 134 8.40 -7.82 2.51
CA LEU A 134 8.38 -7.34 3.87
C LEU A 134 7.82 -5.90 3.97
N ALA A 135 8.25 -5.01 3.08
CA ALA A 135 7.74 -3.64 3.02
C ALA A 135 6.23 -3.61 2.74
N ILE A 136 5.77 -4.44 1.80
CA ILE A 136 4.35 -4.62 1.48
C ILE A 136 3.58 -5.14 2.70
N ALA A 137 4.09 -6.17 3.37
CA ALA A 137 3.45 -6.76 4.55
C ALA A 137 3.35 -5.76 5.71
N ALA A 138 4.38 -4.97 5.94
CA ALA A 138 4.36 -3.91 6.94
C ALA A 138 3.37 -2.79 6.59
N ALA A 139 3.31 -2.37 5.32
CA ALA A 139 2.33 -1.38 4.87
C ALA A 139 0.88 -1.87 5.06
N GLU A 140 0.61 -3.15 4.78
CA GLU A 140 -0.68 -3.80 5.09
C GLU A 140 -0.98 -3.80 6.60
N ALA A 141 0.02 -4.09 7.42
CA ALA A 141 -0.15 -4.08 8.88
C ALA A 141 -0.49 -2.68 9.39
N VAL A 142 0.18 -1.63 8.87
CA VAL A 142 -0.12 -0.23 9.18
C VAL A 142 -1.53 0.14 8.75
N GLU A 143 -1.94 -0.20 7.52
CA GLU A 143 -3.29 0.07 7.02
C GLU A 143 -4.35 -0.53 7.94
N ARG A 144 -4.23 -1.83 8.24
CA ARG A 144 -5.17 -2.54 9.11
C ARG A 144 -5.13 -2.03 10.54
N GLY A 145 -3.96 -1.65 11.04
CA GLY A 145 -3.78 -1.07 12.38
C GLY A 145 -4.50 0.27 12.50
N VAL A 146 -4.19 1.20 11.59
CA VAL A 146 -4.79 2.54 11.54
C VAL A 146 -6.29 2.45 11.29
N PHE A 147 -6.73 1.61 10.36
CA PHE A 147 -8.15 1.45 10.07
C PHE A 147 -8.92 0.88 11.28
N ARG A 148 -8.39 -0.15 11.95
CA ARG A 148 -8.98 -0.70 13.19
C ARG A 148 -9.05 0.36 14.28
N TRP A 149 -7.98 1.14 14.46
CA TRP A 149 -7.94 2.21 15.45
C TRP A 149 -8.98 3.31 15.17
N LEU A 150 -9.10 3.75 13.91
CA LEU A 150 -10.07 4.77 13.49
C LEU A 150 -11.54 4.28 13.53
N THR A 151 -11.75 2.97 13.51
CA THR A 151 -13.10 2.36 13.54
C THR A 151 -13.47 1.78 14.91
N SER A 152 -12.58 1.90 15.90
CA SER A 152 -12.81 1.44 17.27
C SER A 152 -14.11 2.01 17.86
N PRO A 153 -14.92 1.20 18.58
CA PRO A 153 -16.18 1.62 19.19
C PRO A 153 -16.02 2.85 20.09
N GLU A 154 -14.92 2.95 20.83
CA GLU A 154 -14.63 4.04 21.76
C GLU A 154 -14.48 5.39 21.03
N ARG A 155 -13.79 5.41 19.89
CA ARG A 155 -13.69 6.61 19.05
C ARG A 155 -15.00 6.95 18.35
N ARG A 156 -15.83 5.95 18.02
CA ARG A 156 -17.20 6.19 17.52
C ARG A 156 -18.10 6.79 18.59
N ALA A 157 -17.96 6.35 19.85
CA ALA A 157 -18.68 6.90 20.99
C ALA A 157 -18.22 8.33 21.33
N ALA A 158 -16.90 8.59 21.25
CA ALA A 158 -16.33 9.93 21.43
C ALA A 158 -16.70 10.90 20.30
N ALA A 159 -16.69 10.44 19.04
CA ALA A 159 -17.17 11.22 17.89
C ALA A 159 -18.71 11.35 17.83
N GLY A 160 -19.43 10.56 18.64
CA GLY A 160 -20.88 10.47 18.71
C GLY A 160 -21.53 11.16 19.91
N HIS A 161 -20.78 11.93 20.71
CA HIS A 161 -21.29 12.67 21.88
C HIS A 161 -22.16 13.90 21.48
N GLY A 162 -23.28 13.61 20.83
CA GLY A 162 -24.38 14.52 20.51
C GLY A 162 -25.64 13.82 19.98
N GLY A 163 -25.65 12.49 19.83
CA GLY A 163 -26.78 11.75 19.27
C GLY A 163 -27.65 11.07 20.33
N ARG A 164 -28.60 11.83 20.87
CA ARG A 164 -29.83 11.48 21.64
C ARG A 164 -29.99 10.04 22.20
N PRO A 165 -30.38 9.89 23.48
CA PRO A 165 -30.84 8.60 24.01
C PRO A 165 -32.00 8.08 23.17
N VAL A 166 -31.93 6.81 22.78
CA VAL A 166 -33.05 6.06 22.22
C VAL A 166 -34.20 6.18 23.22
N PRO A 167 -35.35 6.79 22.89
CA PRO A 167 -36.46 6.81 23.82
C PRO A 167 -36.89 5.36 24.02
N ALA A 168 -36.79 4.89 25.26
CA ALA A 168 -37.34 3.61 25.66
C ALA A 168 -38.80 3.61 25.20
N ARG A 169 -39.12 2.76 24.21
CA ARG A 169 -40.51 2.48 23.86
C ARG A 169 -41.13 1.87 25.11
N HIS A 170 -41.85 2.68 25.87
CA HIS A 170 -42.81 2.19 26.85
C HIS A 170 -43.81 1.32 26.09
N TYR A 171 -43.69 0.00 26.25
CA TYR A 171 -44.79 -0.91 25.95
C TYR A 171 -45.90 -0.58 26.95
N ARG A 172 -46.77 0.34 26.57
CA ARG A 172 -48.07 0.53 27.21
C ARG A 172 -48.90 -0.70 26.86
N ARG A 173 -48.87 -1.73 27.71
CA ARG A 173 -49.95 -2.71 27.74
C ARG A 173 -51.19 -1.93 28.19
N GLY A 174 -52.10 -1.74 27.24
CA GLY A 174 -53.46 -1.26 27.51
C GLY A 174 -54.25 -2.31 28.30
N PRO A 175 -55.39 -1.89 28.86
CA PRO A 175 -56.11 -2.54 29.97
C PRO A 175 -56.59 -3.95 29.67
#